data_AF-A0A841K8U6-F1
#
_entry.id   AF-A0A841K8U6-F1
#
_cell.length_a   1.000
_cell.length_b   1.000
_cell.length_c   1.000
_cell.angle_alpha   90.00
_cell.angle_beta   90.00
_cell.angle_gamma   90.00
#
_symmetry.space_group_name_H-M   'P 1'
#
loop_
_entity.id
_entity.type
_entity.pdbx_description
1 polymer ?
#
loop_
_entity_poly.entity_id
_entity_poly.type
_entity_poly.pdbx_seq_one_letter_code
_entity_poly.pdbx_strand_id
1 'polypeptide(L)'
;MTKRELLRLLLLQARTNGFDLRPWYEAMIDPEWRDAQAAVDTLARGHRYYALLFSHDFAKHFWKQGQPTQFVVPMQQFSRLNSRGETITITRKAYVRRTLKPHAWRYHLREMATLDEPLRYVRRFLVTPEEQLLAPLRVESAGALYGHPEAAG
;
A
#
# COMPACT_ATOMS: atom_id res chain seq x y z
N MET A 1 18.38 5.42 -11.83
CA MET A 1 17.70 4.19 -11.36
C MET A 1 17.01 3.54 -12.54
N THR A 2 17.47 2.36 -12.93
CA THR A 2 16.88 1.59 -14.04
C THR A 2 15.56 0.94 -13.63
N LYS A 3 14.73 0.51 -14.60
CA LYS A 3 13.49 -0.23 -14.33
C LYS A 3 13.77 -1.48 -13.49
N ARG A 4 14.87 -2.18 -13.80
CA ARG A 4 15.32 -3.38 -13.09
C ARG A 4 15.65 -3.08 -11.63
N GLU A 5 16.43 -2.03 -11.38
CA GLU A 5 16.74 -1.58 -10.02
C GLU A 5 15.48 -1.19 -9.24
N LEU A 6 14.57 -0.45 -9.87
CA LEU A 6 13.29 -0.09 -9.26
C LEU A 6 12.50 -1.34 -8.85
N LEU A 7 12.36 -2.32 -9.73
CA LEU A 7 11.65 -3.56 -9.44
C LEU A 7 12.32 -4.34 -8.29
N ARG A 8 13.66 -4.40 -8.24
CA ARG A 8 14.37 -5.03 -7.11
C ARG A 8 14.05 -4.34 -5.79
N LEU A 9 14.05 -3.00 -5.76
CA LEU A 9 13.74 -2.25 -4.54
C LEU A 9 12.28 -2.44 -4.10
N LEU A 10 11.34 -2.43 -5.03
CA LEU A 10 9.93 -2.67 -4.78
C LEU A 10 9.70 -4.07 -4.19
N LEU A 11 10.33 -5.08 -4.79
CA LEU A 11 10.28 -6.47 -4.33
C LEU A 11 10.94 -6.66 -2.97
N LEU A 12 12.07 -5.99 -2.72
CA LEU A 12 12.74 -6.02 -1.43
C LEU A 12 11.82 -5.47 -0.33
N GLN A 13 11.23 -4.29 -0.53
CA GLN A 13 10.29 -3.72 0.44
C GLN A 13 9.08 -4.63 0.66
N ALA A 14 8.46 -5.15 -0.41
CA ALA A 14 7.33 -6.07 -0.26
C ALA A 14 7.73 -7.36 0.48
N ARG A 15 8.93 -7.90 0.21
CA ARG A 15 9.47 -9.08 0.89
C ARG A 15 9.68 -8.85 2.37
N THR A 16 10.19 -7.68 2.78
CA THR A 16 10.30 -7.32 4.20
C THR A 16 8.94 -7.27 4.93
N ASN A 17 7.85 -7.14 4.17
CA ASN A 17 6.49 -7.16 4.68
C ASN A 17 5.79 -8.52 4.53
N GLY A 18 6.46 -9.55 4.00
CA GLY A 18 5.93 -10.92 3.88
C GLY A 18 5.59 -11.38 2.46
N PHE A 19 5.87 -10.59 1.42
CA PHE A 19 5.67 -11.02 0.03
C PHE A 19 6.67 -12.11 -0.37
N ASP A 20 6.17 -13.21 -0.93
CA ASP A 20 7.00 -14.25 -1.51
C ASP A 20 6.97 -14.19 -3.05
N LEU A 21 8.13 -13.87 -3.64
CA LEU A 21 8.27 -13.69 -5.08
C LEU A 21 8.13 -15.01 -5.84
N ARG A 22 8.64 -16.12 -5.30
CA ARG A 22 8.68 -17.40 -6.03
C ARG A 22 7.29 -17.98 -6.32
N PRO A 23 6.45 -18.28 -5.31
CA PRO A 23 5.14 -18.86 -5.56
C PRO A 23 4.25 -17.91 -6.36
N TRP A 24 4.38 -16.60 -6.16
CA TRP A 24 3.67 -15.61 -6.97
C TRP A 24 4.12 -15.66 -8.44
N TYR A 25 5.42 -15.73 -8.71
CA TYR A 25 5.97 -15.75 -10.07
C TYR A 25 5.58 -17.03 -10.82
N GLU A 26 5.72 -18.18 -10.17
CA GLU A 26 5.33 -19.49 -10.71
C GLU A 26 3.83 -19.52 -11.06
N ALA A 27 2.98 -18.90 -10.23
CA ALA A 27 1.54 -18.86 -10.45
C ALA A 27 1.08 -17.85 -11.51
N MET A 28 1.76 -16.70 -11.63
CA MET A 28 1.24 -15.54 -12.39
C MET A 28 2.03 -15.21 -13.66
N ILE A 29 3.28 -15.63 -13.77
CA ILE A 29 4.20 -15.18 -14.83
C ILE A 29 4.71 -16.35 -15.66
N ASP A 30 5.40 -17.29 -15.02
CA ASP A 30 6.06 -18.39 -15.70
C ASP A 30 6.29 -19.53 -14.69
N PRO A 31 5.79 -20.75 -14.96
CA PRO A 31 5.97 -21.89 -14.06
C PRO A 31 7.45 -22.31 -13.91
N GLU A 32 8.33 -21.94 -14.84
CA GLU A 32 9.75 -22.23 -14.75
C GLU A 32 10.49 -21.20 -13.88
N TRP A 33 10.62 -21.50 -12.58
CA TRP A 33 11.44 -20.71 -11.68
C TRP A 33 12.92 -21.07 -11.81
N ARG A 34 13.75 -20.08 -12.17
CA ARG A 34 15.21 -20.20 -12.14
C ARG A 34 15.79 -19.60 -10.86
N ASP A 35 15.74 -18.28 -10.77
CA ASP A 35 16.17 -17.51 -9.60
C ASP A 35 15.46 -16.14 -9.57
N ALA A 36 15.61 -15.42 -8.46
CA ALA A 36 15.00 -14.11 -8.29
C ALA A 36 15.52 -13.06 -9.28
N GLN A 37 16.78 -13.18 -9.71
CA GLN A 37 17.41 -12.21 -10.60
C GLN A 37 16.85 -12.35 -12.03
N ALA A 38 16.72 -13.58 -12.52
CA ALA A 38 16.07 -13.92 -13.77
C ALA A 38 14.58 -13.52 -13.75
N ALA A 39 13.87 -13.73 -12.63
CA ALA A 39 12.48 -13.28 -12.49
C ALA A 39 12.35 -11.76 -12.64
N VAL A 40 13.22 -10.99 -11.99
CA VAL A 40 13.27 -9.51 -12.13
C VAL A 40 13.57 -9.12 -13.57
N ASP A 41 14.51 -9.80 -14.22
CA ASP A 41 14.87 -9.52 -15.60
C ASP A 41 13.71 -9.80 -16.55
N THR A 42 12.95 -10.87 -16.30
CA THR A 42 11.71 -11.18 -17.02
C THR A 42 10.65 -10.10 -16.81
N LEU A 43 10.43 -9.64 -15.58
CA LEU A 43 9.47 -8.58 -15.27
C LEU A 43 9.87 -7.23 -15.87
N ALA A 44 11.17 -6.95 -15.95
CA ALA A 44 11.69 -5.71 -16.53
C ALA A 44 11.55 -5.66 -18.07
N ARG A 45 11.40 -6.82 -18.74
CA ARG A 45 11.20 -6.89 -20.20
C ARG A 45 9.81 -6.43 -20.58
N GLY A 46 9.76 -5.47 -21.51
CA GLY A 46 8.51 -4.89 -22.01
C GLY A 46 7.64 -4.35 -20.88
N HIS A 47 6.41 -4.87 -20.83
CA HIS A 47 5.31 -4.42 -19.95
C HIS A 47 4.93 -5.45 -18.87
N ARG A 48 5.70 -6.53 -18.69
CA ARG A 48 5.37 -7.60 -17.72
C ARG A 48 5.34 -7.12 -16.26
N TYR A 49 6.04 -6.02 -15.95
CA TYR A 49 5.99 -5.39 -14.63
C TYR A 49 4.57 -4.96 -14.21
N TYR A 50 3.64 -4.72 -15.15
CA TYR A 50 2.25 -4.40 -14.77
C TYR A 50 1.59 -5.55 -14.01
N ALA A 51 1.91 -6.81 -14.33
CA ALA A 51 1.40 -7.97 -13.60
C ALA A 51 1.83 -7.93 -12.12
N LEU A 52 3.07 -7.50 -11.84
CA LEU A 52 3.53 -7.28 -10.47
C LEU A 52 2.81 -6.08 -9.83
N LEU A 53 2.80 -4.92 -10.49
CA LEU A 53 2.27 -3.68 -9.90
C LEU A 53 0.78 -3.78 -9.55
N PHE A 54 0.00 -4.50 -10.36
CA PHE A 54 -1.43 -4.69 -10.15
C PHE A 54 -1.79 -5.98 -9.43
N SER A 55 -0.80 -6.78 -9.02
CA SER A 55 -1.03 -7.93 -8.14
C SER A 55 -1.54 -7.44 -6.79
N HIS A 56 -2.74 -7.90 -6.41
CA HIS A 56 -3.30 -7.63 -5.09
C HIS A 56 -2.41 -8.17 -3.98
N ASP A 57 -1.77 -9.32 -4.22
CA ASP A 57 -0.89 -9.93 -3.25
C ASP A 57 0.36 -9.08 -3.02
N PHE A 58 1.00 -8.65 -4.10
CA PHE A 58 2.11 -7.70 -4.02
C PHE A 58 1.70 -6.38 -3.34
N ALA A 59 0.58 -5.78 -3.75
CA ALA A 59 0.13 -4.48 -3.24
C ALA A 59 -0.16 -4.50 -1.73
N LYS A 60 -0.77 -5.58 -1.22
CA LYS A 60 -1.05 -5.76 0.22
C LYS A 60 0.23 -5.73 1.05
N HIS A 61 1.27 -6.39 0.56
CA HIS A 61 2.55 -6.49 1.26
C HIS A 61 3.39 -5.21 1.05
N PHE A 62 3.43 -4.64 -0.15
CA PHE A 62 4.21 -3.43 -0.43
C PHE A 62 3.78 -2.22 0.43
N TRP A 63 2.47 -1.97 0.53
CA TRP A 63 1.92 -0.85 1.32
C TRP A 63 1.56 -1.20 2.78
N LYS A 64 2.10 -2.30 3.33
CA LYS A 64 1.90 -2.84 4.70
C LYS A 64 0.57 -2.46 5.36
N GLN A 65 -0.36 -3.41 5.46
CA GLN A 65 -1.60 -3.20 6.22
C GLN A 65 -1.32 -2.64 7.63
N GLY A 66 -1.90 -1.48 7.95
CA GLY A 66 -1.78 -0.83 9.26
C GLY A 66 -0.79 0.35 9.34
N GLN A 67 -0.01 0.66 8.30
CA GLN A 67 0.79 1.88 8.27
C GLN A 67 -0.05 3.10 7.83
N PRO A 68 0.10 4.28 8.47
CA PRO A 68 -0.66 5.47 8.13
C PRO A 68 -0.36 5.87 6.68
N THR A 69 -1.34 5.69 5.80
CA THR A 69 -1.21 6.07 4.39
C THR A 69 -1.82 7.46 4.21
N GLN A 70 -1.08 8.37 3.58
CA GLN A 70 -1.57 9.69 3.20
C GLN A 70 -2.14 9.60 1.79
N PHE A 71 -3.38 10.06 1.60
CA PHE A 71 -3.96 10.16 0.27
C PHE A 71 -4.76 11.45 0.12
N VAL A 72 -4.77 11.97 -1.10
CA VAL A 72 -5.54 13.17 -1.46
C VAL A 72 -6.95 12.72 -1.78
N VAL A 73 -7.91 13.16 -0.98
CA VAL A 73 -9.33 13.03 -1.32
C VAL A 73 -9.64 14.15 -2.32
N PRO A 74 -10.07 13.84 -3.55
CA PRO A 74 -10.39 14.88 -4.54
C PRO A 74 -11.61 15.69 -4.12
N MET A 75 -11.78 16.86 -4.75
CA MET A 75 -12.99 17.66 -4.56
C MET A 75 -14.21 16.85 -4.99
N GLN A 76 -15.22 16.77 -4.13
CA GLN A 76 -16.46 16.07 -4.43
C GLN A 76 -17.64 17.03 -4.31
N GLN A 77 -18.54 16.97 -5.29
CA GLN A 77 -19.82 17.66 -5.26
C GLN A 77 -20.94 16.62 -5.19
N PHE A 78 -21.83 16.78 -4.22
CA PHE A 78 -23.02 15.94 -4.11
C PHE A 78 -24.21 16.76 -3.65
N SER A 79 -25.37 16.41 -4.20
CA SER A 79 -26.63 17.06 -3.89
C SER A 79 -27.27 16.38 -2.68
N ARG A 80 -27.68 17.15 -1.68
CA ARG A 80 -28.40 16.65 -0.50
C ARG A 80 -29.65 17.50 -0.27
N LEU A 81 -30.75 16.86 0.11
CA LEU A 81 -31.94 17.55 0.58
C LEU A 81 -31.68 18.16 1.97
N ASN A 82 -32.03 19.43 2.13
CA ASN A 82 -32.03 20.09 3.43
C ASN A 82 -33.26 19.69 4.27
N SER A 83 -33.32 20.15 5.51
CA SER A 83 -34.47 19.92 6.40
C SER A 83 -35.79 20.53 5.91
N ARG A 84 -35.76 21.37 4.86
CA ARG A 84 -36.92 21.98 4.20
C ARG A 84 -37.27 21.32 2.86
N GLY A 85 -36.59 20.24 2.47
CA GLY A 85 -36.86 19.53 1.22
C GLY A 85 -36.24 20.17 -0.03
N GLU A 86 -35.35 21.16 0.13
CA GLU A 86 -34.66 21.78 -1.00
C GLU A 86 -33.34 21.06 -1.28
N THR A 87 -33.01 20.89 -2.56
CA THR A 87 -31.74 20.27 -2.96
C THR A 87 -30.61 21.29 -2.87
N ILE A 88 -29.66 21.04 -1.96
CA ILE A 88 -28.44 21.85 -1.83
C ILE A 88 -27.26 21.08 -2.43
N THR A 89 -26.45 21.76 -3.23
CA THR A 89 -25.18 21.24 -3.71
C THR A 89 -24.09 21.47 -2.67
N ILE A 90 -23.58 20.40 -2.08
CA ILE A 90 -22.48 20.44 -1.12
C ILE A 90 -21.17 20.23 -1.88
N THR A 91 -20.29 21.24 -1.86
CA THR A 91 -18.93 21.13 -2.39
C THR A 91 -17.96 20.85 -1.24
N ARG A 92 -17.33 19.67 -1.25
CA ARG A 92 -16.23 19.35 -0.34
C ARG A 92 -14.90 19.59 -1.06
N LYS A 93 -14.10 20.53 -0.55
CA LYS A 93 -12.75 20.81 -1.06
C LYS A 93 -11.85 19.59 -0.93
N ALA A 94 -10.86 19.47 -1.81
CA ALA A 94 -9.85 18.43 -1.71
C ALA A 94 -9.07 18.56 -0.39
N TYR A 95 -8.78 17.44 0.26
CA TYR A 95 -8.01 17.44 1.51
C TYR A 95 -7.13 16.19 1.60
N VAL A 96 -6.01 16.30 2.31
CA VAL A 96 -5.11 15.18 2.59
C VAL A 96 -5.62 14.44 3.82
N ARG A 97 -5.94 13.16 3.65
CA ARG A 97 -6.39 12.29 4.75
C ARG A 97 -5.26 11.34 5.13
N ARG A 98 -4.87 11.35 6.41
CA ARG A 98 -4.08 10.26 7.02
C ARG A 98 -5.06 9.21 7.51
N THR A 99 -4.93 7.95 7.08
CA THR A 99 -5.83 6.88 7.53
C THR A 99 -5.05 5.63 7.93
N LEU A 100 -5.54 4.96 8.98
CA LEU A 100 -5.20 3.59 9.35
C LEU A 100 -6.17 2.57 8.74
N LYS A 101 -6.93 2.97 7.70
CA LYS A 101 -8.03 2.14 7.20
C LYS A 101 -7.47 0.86 6.56
N PRO A 102 -8.10 -0.30 6.83
CA PRO A 102 -7.82 -1.50 6.06
C PRO A 102 -8.00 -1.19 4.56
N HIS A 103 -7.12 -1.74 3.72
CA HIS A 103 -7.14 -1.64 2.27
C HIS A 103 -6.65 -0.33 1.61
N ALA A 104 -5.76 0.45 2.24
CA ALA A 104 -5.10 1.57 1.56
C ALA A 104 -4.42 1.20 0.23
N TRP A 105 -3.91 -0.04 0.11
CA TRP A 105 -3.37 -0.59 -1.14
C TRP A 105 -4.39 -0.53 -2.30
N ARG A 106 -5.70 -0.68 -2.05
CA ARG A 106 -6.74 -0.60 -3.10
C ARG A 106 -6.85 0.80 -3.69
N TYR A 107 -6.65 1.82 -2.87
CA TYR A 107 -6.62 3.20 -3.34
C TYR A 107 -5.44 3.39 -4.31
N HIS A 108 -4.24 2.94 -3.93
CA HIS A 108 -3.06 3.06 -4.79
C HIS A 108 -3.19 2.28 -6.11
N LEU A 109 -3.83 1.10 -6.10
CA LEU A 109 -4.12 0.39 -7.35
C LEU A 109 -5.05 1.20 -8.27
N ARG A 110 -6.10 1.84 -7.72
CA ARG A 110 -7.01 2.69 -8.51
C ARG A 110 -6.30 3.90 -9.09
N GLU A 111 -5.46 4.56 -8.30
CA GLU A 111 -4.67 5.70 -8.76
C GLU A 111 -3.66 5.29 -9.83
N MET A 112 -2.99 4.15 -9.68
CA MET A 112 -2.05 3.67 -10.70
C MET A 112 -2.74 3.29 -12.01
N ALA A 113 -3.99 2.82 -11.96
CA ALA A 113 -4.74 2.42 -13.14
C ALA A 113 -5.10 3.59 -14.07
N THR A 114 -5.06 4.84 -13.58
CA THR A 114 -5.38 6.05 -14.36
C THR A 114 -4.13 6.77 -14.87
N LEU A 115 -2.93 6.22 -14.63
CA LEU A 115 -1.66 6.86 -14.98
C LEU A 115 -0.95 6.12 -16.11
N ASP A 116 -0.37 6.89 -17.02
CA ASP A 116 0.48 6.35 -18.09
C ASP A 116 1.78 5.72 -17.53
N GLU A 117 2.30 6.27 -16.43
CA GLU A 117 3.54 5.85 -15.78
C GLU A 117 3.37 5.40 -14.32
N PRO A 118 2.78 4.23 -14.04
CA PRO A 118 2.56 3.78 -12.66
C PRO A 118 3.86 3.41 -11.93
N LEU A 119 4.94 3.07 -12.66
CA LEU A 119 6.27 2.89 -12.05
C LEU A 119 6.77 4.19 -11.39
N ARG A 120 6.48 5.35 -11.99
CA ARG A 120 6.83 6.65 -11.40
C ARG A 120 6.00 6.92 -10.15
N TYR A 121 4.72 6.53 -10.17
CA TYR A 121 3.84 6.65 -9.01
C TYR A 121 4.32 5.83 -7.82
N VAL A 122 4.56 4.53 -8.02
CA VAL A 122 4.88 3.57 -6.94
C VAL A 122 6.25 3.85 -6.32
N ARG A 123 7.20 4.38 -7.10
CA ARG A 123 8.54 4.76 -6.63
C ARG A 123 8.50 5.72 -5.43
N ARG A 124 7.47 6.56 -5.32
CA ARG A 124 7.31 7.55 -4.23
C ARG A 124 7.06 6.92 -2.85
N PHE A 125 6.78 5.63 -2.81
CA PHE A 125 6.49 4.88 -1.59
C PHE A 125 7.63 3.91 -1.20
N LEU A 126 8.76 3.98 -1.91
CA LEU A 126 9.97 3.32 -1.45
C LEU A 126 10.45 4.01 -0.19
N VAL A 127 10.51 3.26 0.90
CA VAL A 127 11.07 3.73 2.17
C VAL A 127 12.59 3.72 2.02
N THR A 128 13.26 4.84 2.30
CA THR A 128 14.73 4.86 2.31
C THR A 128 15.27 4.05 3.50
N PRO A 129 16.44 3.39 3.40
CA PRO A 129 16.99 2.57 4.48
C PRO A 129 17.07 3.26 5.85
N GLU A 130 17.29 4.57 5.88
CA GLU A 130 17.29 5.38 7.12
C GLU A 130 15.93 5.39 7.84
N GLU A 131 14.81 5.39 7.10
CA GLU A 131 13.46 5.38 7.66
C GLU A 131 13.05 3.97 8.14
N GLN A 132 13.60 2.90 7.55
CA GLN A 132 13.41 1.53 8.01
C GLN A 132 14.13 1.24 9.34
N LEU A 133 15.30 1.86 9.55
CA LEU A 133 16.07 1.77 10.80
C LEU A 133 15.47 2.61 11.94
N LEU A 134 14.73 3.67 11.61
CA LEU A 134 14.00 4.53 12.55
C LEU A 134 12.59 4.02 12.90
N ALA A 135 12.13 2.91 12.29
CA ALA A 135 10.89 2.28 12.69
C ALA A 135 11.01 1.87 14.17
N PRO A 136 10.16 2.41 15.07
CA PRO A 136 10.40 2.27 16.50
C PRO A 136 10.43 0.79 16.88
N LEU A 137 11.46 0.42 17.64
CA LEU A 137 11.49 -0.76 18.49
C LEU A 137 10.25 -0.69 19.39
N ARG A 138 9.13 -1.20 18.89
CA ARG A 138 7.86 -1.16 19.57
C ARG A 138 7.97 -2.21 20.66
N VAL A 139 8.39 -1.75 21.83
CA VAL A 139 8.40 -2.45 23.11
C VAL A 139 7.19 -3.35 23.17
N GLU A 140 7.44 -4.66 23.15
CA GLU A 140 6.41 -5.66 23.43
C GLU A 140 5.96 -5.46 24.88
N SER A 141 4.66 -5.17 25.01
CA SER A 141 3.80 -5.48 26.17
C SER A 141 4.41 -5.44 27.57
N ALA A 142 4.11 -4.39 28.32
CA ALA A 142 3.79 -4.51 29.74
C ALA A 142 2.26 -4.46 29.90
N GLY A 143 1.62 -5.59 29.61
CA GLY A 143 0.29 -5.89 30.14
C GLY A 143 0.46 -6.34 31.59
N ALA A 144 0.37 -5.41 32.53
CA ALA A 144 0.10 -5.66 33.94
C ALA A 144 -0.21 -4.30 34.59
N LEU A 145 -1.14 -4.28 35.54
CA LEU A 145 -1.62 -3.12 36.31
C LEU A 145 -2.81 -2.39 35.65
N TYR A 146 -4.00 -2.97 35.78
CA TYR A 146 -5.04 -2.37 36.63
C TYR A 146 -5.93 -3.51 37.15
N GLY A 147 -5.74 -3.83 38.43
CA GLY A 147 -6.61 -4.73 39.16
C GLY A 147 -8.01 -4.13 39.31
N HIS A 148 -9.00 -5.01 39.28
CA HIS A 148 -10.36 -4.75 39.72
C HIS A 148 -10.37 -4.14 41.13
N PRO A 149 -11.08 -3.04 41.39
CA PRO A 149 -11.63 -2.81 42.72
C PRO A 149 -12.88 -3.68 42.87
N GLU A 150 -12.73 -4.73 43.66
CA GLU A 150 -13.84 -5.51 44.20
C GLU A 150 -14.70 -4.59 45.08
N ALA A 151 -16.01 -4.63 44.85
CA ALA A 151 -16.99 -4.00 45.71
C ALA A 151 -17.10 -4.78 47.01
N ALA A 152 -17.04 -4.07 48.15
CA ALA A 152 -17.53 -4.59 49.43
C ALA A 152 -18.40 -3.50 50.05
N GLY A 153 -19.69 -3.84 50.21
CA GLY A 153 -20.57 -3.23 51.19
C GLY A 153 -20.47 -3.95 52.52
#